data_AF-A0A5M8QVT0-F1
#
_entry.id   AF-A0A5M8QVT0-F1
#
_cell.length_a   1.000
_cell.length_b   1.000
_cell.length_c   1.000
_cell.angle_alpha   90.00
_cell.angle_beta   90.00
_cell.angle_gamma   90.00
#
_symmetry.space_group_name_H-M   'P 1'
#
loop_
_entity.id
_entity.type
_entity.pdbx_description
1 polymer ?
#
loop_
_entity_poly.entity_id
_entity_poly.type
_entity_poly.pdbx_seq_one_letter_code
_entity_poly.pdbx_strand_id
1 'polypeptide(L)'
;MRTHQFVIFGAGTYLVISNLLRFLALEDHNQAVKFIKAVDFRNAIPRFQSSYDFLDSYLWIDKYRYLTLLSSSKISFREMALNNIAFCYSQIGEGEKAISYFKRMLAEYPDSDLAKAALNFIAAVQKEN
;
A
#
# COMPACT_ATOMS: atom_id res chain seq x y z
N MET A 1 18.43 33.87 20.14
CA MET A 1 17.61 34.15 18.93
C MET A 1 18.07 33.39 17.68
N ARG A 2 19.38 33.28 17.39
CA ARG A 2 19.91 32.66 16.16
C ARG A 2 19.73 31.12 16.07
N THR A 3 19.73 30.41 17.20
CA THR A 3 19.55 28.94 17.26
C THR A 3 18.16 28.47 16.80
N HIS A 4 17.11 29.21 17.16
CA HIS A 4 15.74 28.87 16.75
C HIS A 4 15.55 28.95 15.23
N GLN A 5 16.26 29.85 14.55
CA GLN A 5 16.18 29.99 13.09
C GLN A 5 16.70 28.74 12.40
N PHE A 6 17.85 28.19 12.82
CA PHE A 6 18.39 26.95 12.24
C PHE A 6 17.47 25.75 12.45
N VAL A 7 16.83 25.64 13.61
CA VAL A 7 15.86 24.57 13.89
C VAL A 7 14.64 24.68 12.97
N ILE A 8 14.11 25.89 12.80
CA ILE A 8 12.96 26.14 11.92
C ILE A 8 13.32 25.82 10.46
N PHE A 9 14.48 26.25 9.97
CA PHE A 9 14.92 25.93 8.60
C PHE A 9 15.13 24.44 8.41
N GLY A 10 15.78 23.76 9.36
CA GLY A 10 15.97 22.31 9.31
C GLY A 10 14.64 21.55 9.27
N ALA A 11 13.69 21.91 10.14
CA ALA A 11 12.36 21.32 10.14
C ALA A 11 11.61 21.60 8.82
N GLY A 12 11.70 22.82 8.30
CA GLY A 12 11.12 23.21 7.02
C GLY A 12 11.66 22.38 5.86
N THR A 13 12.99 22.26 5.75
CA THR A 13 13.64 21.44 4.72
C THR A 13 13.24 19.97 4.82
N TYR A 14 13.22 19.41 6.02
CA TYR A 14 12.79 18.04 6.24
C TYR A 14 11.34 17.81 5.81
N LEU A 15 10.42 18.71 6.16
CA LEU A 15 9.02 18.59 5.76
C LEU A 15 8.85 18.70 4.25
N VAL A 16 9.59 19.60 3.57
CA VAL A 16 9.57 19.71 2.11
C VAL A 16 10.02 18.40 1.46
N ILE A 17 11.14 17.82 1.92
CA ILE A 17 11.66 16.56 1.39
C ILE A 17 10.67 15.42 1.64
N SER A 18 10.13 15.30 2.84
CA SER A 18 9.19 14.23 3.20
C SER A 18 7.88 14.33 2.41
N ASN A 19 7.36 15.54 2.19
CA ASN A 19 6.16 15.73 1.37
C ASN A 19 6.45 15.46 -0.12
N LEU A 20 7.63 15.81 -0.62
CA LEU A 20 8.03 15.50 -1.99
C LEU A 20 8.17 13.98 -2.21
N LEU A 21 8.86 13.28 -1.30
CA LEU A 21 8.96 11.82 -1.33
C LEU A 21 7.58 11.18 -1.28
N ARG A 22 6.69 11.66 -0.40
CA ARG A 22 5.31 11.18 -0.31
C ARG A 22 4.52 11.39 -1.59
N PHE A 23 4.66 12.57 -2.21
CA PHE A 23 3.98 12.88 -3.46
C PHE A 23 4.41 11.95 -4.58
N LEU A 24 5.73 11.76 -4.76
CA LEU A 24 6.28 10.92 -5.82
C LEU A 24 6.03 9.43 -5.57
N ALA A 25 6.31 8.94 -4.36
CA ALA A 25 6.23 7.52 -4.05
C ALA A 25 4.81 6.97 -3.97
N LEU A 26 3.82 7.82 -3.65
CA LEU A 26 2.43 7.41 -3.48
C LEU A 26 1.52 7.92 -4.61
N GLU A 27 2.06 8.44 -5.71
CA GLU A 27 1.26 8.95 -6.82
C GLU A 27 0.31 7.88 -7.36
N ASP A 28 0.86 6.74 -7.80
CA ASP A 28 0.07 5.63 -8.34
C ASP A 28 -0.88 5.02 -7.30
N HIS A 29 -0.45 4.91 -6.03
CA HIS A 29 -1.31 4.46 -4.94
C HIS A 29 -2.55 5.36 -4.80
N ASN A 30 -2.33 6.68 -4.78
CA ASN A 30 -3.42 7.65 -4.66
C ASN A 30 -4.33 7.64 -5.89
N GLN A 31 -3.79 7.44 -7.10
CA GLN A 31 -4.60 7.25 -8.31
C GLN A 31 -5.45 5.97 -8.21
N ALA A 32 -4.87 4.85 -7.77
CA ALA A 32 -5.57 3.59 -7.58
C ALA A 32 -6.74 3.73 -6.57
N VAL A 33 -6.52 4.46 -5.47
CA VAL A 33 -7.58 4.76 -4.49
C VAL A 33 -8.70 5.62 -5.09
N LYS A 34 -8.38 6.55 -6.00
CA LYS A 34 -9.41 7.31 -6.74
C LYS A 34 -10.25 6.38 -7.63
N PHE A 35 -9.62 5.42 -8.32
CA PHE A 35 -10.34 4.41 -9.10
C PHE A 35 -11.22 3.52 -8.23
N ILE A 36 -10.74 3.06 -7.05
CA ILE A 36 -11.59 2.33 -6.08
C ILE A 36 -12.82 3.16 -5.68
N LYS A 37 -12.65 4.45 -5.37
CA LYS A 37 -13.77 5.34 -5.02
C LYS A 37 -14.77 5.51 -6.17
N ALA A 38 -14.32 5.40 -7.41
CA ALA A 38 -15.15 5.40 -8.60
C ALA A 38 -15.70 4.00 -8.97
N VAL A 39 -15.46 2.97 -8.14
CA VAL A 39 -15.86 1.56 -8.38
C VAL A 39 -15.20 0.98 -9.66
N ASP A 40 -14.10 1.59 -10.11
CA ASP A 40 -13.35 1.16 -11.29
C ASP A 40 -12.18 0.25 -10.89
N PHE A 41 -12.52 -0.96 -10.47
CA PHE A 41 -11.54 -1.94 -9.99
C PHE A 41 -10.57 -2.41 -11.07
N ARG A 42 -11.00 -2.42 -12.34
CA ARG A 42 -10.13 -2.85 -13.46
C ARG A 42 -8.98 -1.89 -13.67
N ASN A 43 -9.24 -0.58 -13.60
CA ASN A 43 -8.19 0.43 -13.73
C ASN A 43 -7.39 0.65 -12.43
N ALA A 44 -7.95 0.30 -11.27
CA ALA A 44 -7.23 0.37 -10.00
C ALA A 44 -6.07 -0.65 -9.91
N ILE A 45 -6.24 -1.87 -10.44
CA ILE A 45 -5.25 -2.96 -10.38
C ILE A 45 -3.88 -2.56 -10.93
N PRO A 46 -3.73 -2.10 -12.19
CA PRO A 46 -2.41 -1.76 -12.74
C PRO A 46 -1.74 -0.60 -11.98
N ARG A 47 -2.53 0.30 -11.37
CA ARG A 47 -2.00 1.39 -10.54
C ARG A 47 -1.46 0.88 -9.20
N PHE A 48 -2.15 -0.05 -8.55
CA PHE A 48 -1.57 -0.70 -7.36
C PHE A 48 -0.34 -1.56 -7.69
N GLN A 49 -0.31 -2.22 -8.85
CA GLN A 49 0.87 -2.96 -9.31
C GLN A 49 2.07 -2.02 -9.51
N SER A 50 1.89 -0.92 -10.24
CA SER A 50 2.92 0.11 -10.42
C SER A 50 3.40 0.69 -9.08
N SER A 51 2.47 0.98 -8.17
CA SER A 51 2.81 1.44 -6.82
C SER A 51 3.62 0.42 -6.04
N TYR A 52 3.28 -0.86 -6.15
CA TYR A 52 4.03 -1.95 -5.52
C TYR A 52 5.44 -2.04 -6.11
N ASP A 53 5.57 -2.08 -7.44
CA ASP A 53 6.84 -2.26 -8.15
C ASP A 53 7.80 -1.10 -7.90
N PHE A 54 7.28 0.13 -7.82
CA PHE A 54 8.06 1.30 -7.44
C PHE A 54 8.62 1.15 -6.02
N LEU A 55 7.78 0.82 -5.04
CA LEU A 55 8.21 0.67 -3.65
C LEU A 55 9.10 -0.56 -3.45
N ASP A 56 8.94 -1.59 -4.28
CA ASP A 56 9.82 -2.76 -4.33
C ASP A 56 11.23 -2.37 -4.79
N SER A 57 11.33 -1.47 -5.77
CA SER A 57 12.60 -0.91 -6.23
C SER A 57 13.25 0.02 -5.19
N TYR A 58 12.45 0.61 -4.30
CA TYR A 58 12.89 1.57 -3.29
C TYR A 58 12.46 1.19 -1.87
N LEU A 59 12.79 -0.04 -1.44
CA LEU A 59 12.36 -0.62 -0.15
C LEU A 59 12.61 0.29 1.08
N TRP A 60 13.69 1.08 1.05
CA TRP A 60 14.03 1.98 2.15
C TRP A 60 12.96 3.06 2.39
N ILE A 61 12.24 3.48 1.35
CA ILE A 61 11.17 4.48 1.46
C ILE A 61 10.04 3.93 2.35
N ASP A 62 9.58 2.70 2.10
CA ASP A 62 8.49 2.09 2.88
C ASP A 62 8.97 1.56 4.25
N LYS A 63 10.23 1.09 4.31
CA LYS A 63 10.87 0.65 5.57
C LYS A 63 10.98 1.79 6.58
N TYR A 64 11.36 2.99 6.13
CA TYR A 64 11.50 4.18 6.97
C TYR A 64 10.32 5.16 6.80
N ARG A 65 9.13 4.66 6.44
CA ARG A 65 7.92 5.45 6.13
C ARG A 65 7.51 6.47 7.19
N TYR A 66 7.86 6.24 8.45
CA TYR A 66 7.58 7.21 9.52
C TYR A 66 8.39 8.50 9.35
N LEU A 67 9.61 8.41 8.78
CA LEU A 67 10.45 9.56 8.43
C LEU A 67 10.17 10.04 7.01
N THR A 68 10.10 9.12 6.04
CA THR A 68 10.09 9.47 4.61
C THR A 68 8.71 9.88 4.12
N LEU A 69 7.65 9.26 4.66
CA LEU A 69 6.26 9.44 4.19
C LEU A 69 5.35 10.03 5.27
N LEU A 70 5.87 10.27 6.47
CA LEU A 70 5.12 10.67 7.67
C LEU A 70 3.92 9.74 7.95
N SER A 71 4.12 8.43 7.73
CA SER A 71 3.10 7.40 7.95
C SER A 71 3.39 6.59 9.21
N SER A 72 2.42 6.51 10.12
CA SER A 72 2.47 5.71 11.35
C SER A 72 1.79 4.34 11.22
N SER A 73 1.25 3.99 10.05
CA SER A 73 0.57 2.72 9.81
C SER A 73 1.48 1.54 10.13
N LYS A 74 0.95 0.49 10.77
CA LYS A 74 1.65 -0.80 10.96
C LYS A 74 1.86 -1.52 9.61
N ILE A 75 0.87 -1.42 8.72
CA ILE A 75 0.87 -2.03 7.39
C ILE A 75 1.70 -1.18 6.44
N SER A 76 2.61 -1.83 5.71
CA SER A 76 3.43 -1.18 4.67
C SER A 76 2.62 -0.86 3.42
N PHE A 77 3.06 0.09 2.60
CA PHE A 77 2.34 0.40 1.36
C PHE A 77 2.41 -0.74 0.34
N ARG A 78 3.52 -1.50 0.30
CA ARG A 78 3.61 -2.74 -0.50
C ARG A 78 2.60 -3.80 -0.04
N GLU A 79 2.49 -4.03 1.26
CA GLU A 79 1.49 -4.93 1.84
C GLU A 79 0.07 -4.47 1.51
N MET A 80 -0.20 -3.16 1.66
CA MET A 80 -1.49 -2.57 1.33
C MET A 80 -1.81 -2.68 -0.17
N ALA A 81 -0.82 -2.52 -1.05
CA ALA A 81 -1.00 -2.69 -2.49
C ALA A 81 -1.39 -4.12 -2.83
N LEU A 82 -0.73 -5.14 -2.28
CA LEU A 82 -1.11 -6.55 -2.47
C LEU A 82 -2.55 -6.82 -2.01
N ASN A 83 -2.92 -6.34 -0.82
CA ASN A 83 -4.28 -6.45 -0.31
C ASN A 83 -5.30 -5.79 -1.25
N ASN A 84 -5.01 -4.59 -1.72
CA ASN A 84 -5.93 -3.84 -2.57
C ASN A 84 -6.05 -4.45 -3.98
N ILE A 85 -4.97 -5.02 -4.53
CA ILE A 85 -5.03 -5.77 -5.79
C ILE A 85 -5.93 -7.00 -5.61
N ALA A 86 -5.73 -7.78 -4.53
CA ALA A 86 -6.56 -8.93 -4.22
C ALA A 86 -8.03 -8.54 -4.06
N PHE A 87 -8.31 -7.46 -3.32
CA PHE A 87 -9.64 -6.90 -3.18
C PHE A 87 -10.26 -6.53 -4.53
N CYS A 88 -9.53 -5.81 -5.39
CA CYS A 88 -10.03 -5.43 -6.72
C CYS A 88 -10.36 -6.67 -7.57
N TYR A 89 -9.51 -7.71 -7.55
CA TYR A 89 -9.81 -8.98 -8.23
C TYR A 89 -11.08 -9.65 -7.68
N SER A 90 -11.30 -9.64 -6.36
CA SER A 90 -12.54 -10.14 -5.77
C SER A 90 -13.76 -9.38 -6.27
N GLN A 91 -13.67 -8.05 -6.42
CA GLN A 91 -14.80 -7.22 -6.88
C GLN A 91 -15.17 -7.44 -8.36
N ILE A 92 -14.22 -7.89 -9.19
CA ILE A 92 -14.46 -8.16 -10.62
C ILE A 92 -14.74 -9.64 -10.93
N GLY A 93 -14.97 -10.46 -9.91
CA GLY A 93 -15.31 -11.88 -10.05
C GLY A 93 -14.12 -12.80 -10.31
N GLU A 94 -12.89 -12.29 -10.21
CA GLU A 94 -11.64 -13.02 -10.49
C GLU A 94 -11.08 -13.64 -9.20
N GLY A 95 -11.88 -14.49 -8.55
CA GLY A 95 -11.60 -15.03 -7.21
C GLY A 95 -10.27 -15.79 -7.10
N GLU A 96 -9.89 -16.55 -8.12
CA GLU A 96 -8.61 -17.28 -8.14
C GLU A 96 -7.40 -16.32 -8.10
N LYS A 97 -7.48 -15.20 -8.83
CA LYS A 97 -6.45 -14.15 -8.80
C LYS A 97 -6.43 -13.47 -7.44
N ALA A 98 -7.59 -13.20 -6.84
CA ALA A 98 -7.63 -12.64 -5.48
C ALA A 98 -6.91 -13.56 -4.47
N ILE A 99 -7.20 -14.87 -4.51
CA ILE A 99 -6.55 -15.88 -3.66
C ILE A 99 -5.04 -15.91 -3.89
N SER A 100 -4.58 -15.85 -5.15
CA SER A 100 -3.14 -15.88 -5.45
C SER A 100 -2.42 -14.66 -4.87
N TYR A 101 -3.03 -13.47 -4.94
CA TYR A 101 -2.46 -12.27 -4.33
C TYR A 101 -2.48 -12.32 -2.79
N PHE A 102 -3.53 -12.84 -2.15
CA PHE A 102 -3.52 -13.04 -0.69
C PHE A 102 -2.47 -14.06 -0.25
N LYS A 103 -2.25 -15.13 -1.02
CA LYS A 103 -1.18 -16.10 -0.75
C LYS A 103 0.20 -15.47 -0.91
N ARG A 104 0.41 -14.67 -1.96
CA ARG A 104 1.65 -13.89 -2.15
C ARG A 104 1.86 -12.92 -0.99
N MET A 105 0.81 -12.24 -0.55
CA MET A 105 0.85 -11.35 0.60
C MET A 105 1.30 -12.08 1.88
N LEU A 106 0.84 -13.31 2.15
CA LEU A 106 1.35 -14.10 3.27
C LEU A 106 2.79 -14.57 3.08
N ALA A 107 3.22 -14.86 1.85
CA ALA A 107 4.60 -15.25 1.59
C ALA A 107 5.58 -14.10 1.88
N GLU A 108 5.20 -12.87 1.53
CA GLU A 108 6.01 -11.68 1.78
C GLU A 108 5.82 -11.09 3.18
N TYR A 109 4.62 -11.26 3.75
CA TYR A 109 4.20 -10.74 5.05
C TYR A 109 3.54 -11.87 5.87
N PRO A 110 4.33 -12.80 6.45
CA PRO A 110 3.79 -13.95 7.19
C PRO A 110 2.88 -13.60 8.37
N ASP A 111 3.05 -12.40 8.92
CA ASP A 111 2.27 -11.87 10.04
C ASP A 111 1.07 -11.01 9.60
N SER A 112 0.73 -10.99 8.31
CA SER A 112 -0.37 -10.18 7.82
C SER A 112 -1.73 -10.71 8.28
N ASP A 113 -2.32 -10.02 9.26
CA ASP A 113 -3.67 -10.31 9.76
C ASP A 113 -4.72 -10.18 8.66
N LEU A 114 -4.52 -9.25 7.73
CA LEU A 114 -5.40 -9.03 6.58
C LEU A 114 -5.45 -10.25 5.65
N ALA A 115 -4.28 -10.77 5.26
CA ALA A 115 -4.22 -11.91 4.35
C ALA A 115 -4.74 -13.20 5.01
N LYS A 116 -4.44 -13.40 6.31
CA LYS A 116 -5.00 -14.53 7.09
C LYS A 116 -6.53 -14.45 7.15
N ALA A 117 -7.07 -13.28 7.49
CA ALA A 117 -8.51 -13.07 7.57
C ALA A 117 -9.20 -13.31 6.22
N ALA A 118 -8.64 -12.77 5.13
CA ALA A 118 -9.21 -12.93 3.79
C ALA A 118 -9.23 -14.40 3.33
N LEU A 119 -8.12 -15.13 3.50
CA LEU A 119 -8.06 -16.55 3.11
C LEU A 119 -8.96 -17.43 3.98
N ASN A 120 -9.06 -17.15 5.29
CA ASN A 120 -9.98 -17.87 6.17
C ASN A 120 -11.44 -17.64 5.76
N PHE A 121 -11.80 -16.40 5.40
CA PHE A 121 -13.14 -16.08 4.90
C PHE A 121 -13.45 -16.84 3.60
N ILE A 122 -12.53 -16.82 2.63
CA ILE A 122 -12.69 -17.55 1.36
C ILE A 122 -12.85 -19.05 1.61
N ALA A 123 -12.03 -19.63 2.48
CA ALA A 123 -12.11 -21.05 2.84
C ALA A 123 -13.43 -21.42 3.53
N ALA A 124 -14.01 -20.52 4.33
CA ALA A 124 -15.32 -20.73 4.94
C ALA A 124 -16.43 -20.76 3.88
N VAL A 125 -16.45 -19.77 2.98
CA VAL A 125 -17.44 -19.69 1.88
C VAL A 125 -17.34 -20.89 0.93
N GLN A 126 -16.12 -21.38 0.65
CA GLN A 126 -15.91 -22.55 -0.20
C GLN A 126 -16.35 -23.87 0.43
N LYS A 127 -16.38 -23.97 1.76
CA LYS A 127 -16.85 -25.18 2.47
C LYS A 127 -18.37 -25.28 2.52
N GLU A 128 -19.08 -24.16 2.35
CA GLU A 128 -20.54 -24.11 2.37
C GLU A 128 -21.18 -24.39 0.99
N ASN A 129 -20.38 -24.40 -0.07
CA ASN A 129 -20.79 -24.78 -1.44
C ASN A 129 -20.43 -26.24 -1.75
#